data_AF-A0A528INS7-F1
#
_entry.id   AF-A0A528INS7-F1
#
_cell.length_a   1.000
_cell.length_b   1.000
_cell.length_c   1.000
_cell.angle_alpha   90.00
_cell.angle_beta   90.00
_cell.angle_gamma   90.00
#
_symmetry.space_group_name_H-M   'P 1'
#
loop_
_entity.id
_entity.type
_entity.pdbx_description
1 polymer ?
#
loop_
_entity_poly.entity_id
_entity_poly.type
_entity_poly.pdbx_seq_one_letter_code
_entity_poly.pdbx_strand_id
1 'polypeptide(L)'
;FLTVATGIAGVADLQKIGRVAGKAMIYFLVFSTLALVVGLVVSNVVQPGAGMHINPATLDATKVATYAEKAHDTNIVGFLMNVIPDTITGAFAKGDILQVLFFSVLFGVALAMVGDRGRPVVDFLQALTTPIFRLVAILMKAAPIGAFGAMAFTIGKYGIGSIANLAMLIGTFYLTALLFVLVVLGAVARYNGFSILALIRYIKEELLLVLGTSSSEAALPGLMAKMERAGCNRSVVGLVVPTGYSFNLDGTNIYMTLAALFIAQATDTPLTFGDQILLLAVAMLSSKG
;
A
#
# COMPACT_ATOMS: atom_id res chain seq x y z
N PHE A 1 4.55 -5.50 14.67
CA PHE A 1 4.54 -6.39 15.85
C PHE A 1 3.90 -5.79 17.09
N LEU A 2 4.56 -4.89 17.84
CA LEU A 2 4.09 -4.46 19.17
C LEU A 2 2.61 -4.03 19.19
N THR A 3 2.20 -3.14 18.29
CA THR A 3 0.82 -2.65 18.23
C THR A 3 -0.19 -3.72 17.82
N VAL A 4 0.16 -4.59 16.88
CA VAL A 4 -0.71 -5.69 16.42
C VAL A 4 -0.89 -6.71 17.54
N ALA A 5 0.21 -7.22 18.09
CA ALA A 5 0.21 -8.27 19.11
C ALA A 5 -0.52 -7.80 20.39
N THR A 6 -0.19 -6.60 20.89
CA THR A 6 -0.86 -6.03 22.08
C THR A 6 -2.30 -5.60 21.79
N GLY A 7 -2.58 -5.13 20.57
CA GLY A 7 -3.93 -4.77 20.15
C GLY A 7 -4.86 -5.97 20.10
N ILE A 8 -4.38 -7.13 19.64
CA ILE A 8 -5.15 -8.38 19.63
C ILE A 8 -5.28 -8.95 21.04
N ALA A 9 -4.18 -9.02 21.79
CA ALA A 9 -4.18 -9.55 23.16
C ALA A 9 -5.06 -8.73 24.12
N GLY A 10 -5.20 -7.42 23.90
CA GLY A 10 -6.03 -6.54 24.71
C GLY A 10 -7.54 -6.62 24.43
N VAL A 11 -7.97 -7.37 23.41
CA VAL A 11 -9.39 -7.54 23.09
C VAL A 11 -9.89 -8.85 23.68
N ALA A 12 -10.81 -8.75 24.64
CA ALA A 12 -11.43 -9.91 25.30
C ALA A 12 -12.26 -10.80 24.35
N ASP A 13 -12.52 -10.35 23.12
CA ASP A 13 -13.45 -10.96 22.19
C ASP A 13 -12.78 -11.18 20.82
N LEU A 14 -12.23 -12.39 20.64
CA LEU A 14 -11.61 -12.84 19.40
C LEU A 14 -12.57 -12.80 18.20
N GLN A 15 -13.88 -12.97 18.41
CA GLN A 15 -14.88 -12.89 17.33
C GLN A 15 -14.97 -11.46 16.79
N LYS A 16 -14.87 -10.44 17.66
CA LYS A 16 -14.80 -9.03 17.22
C LYS A 16 -13.58 -8.78 16.33
N ILE A 17 -12.41 -9.34 16.67
CA ILE A 17 -11.19 -9.18 15.87
C ILE A 17 -11.37 -9.79 14.48
N GLY A 18 -11.84 -11.03 14.40
CA GLY A 18 -12.11 -11.69 13.12
C GLY A 18 -13.10 -10.92 12.24
N ARG A 19 -14.14 -10.34 12.86
CA ARG A 19 -15.11 -9.49 12.15
C ARG A 19 -14.49 -8.20 11.62
N VAL A 20 -13.61 -7.55 12.38
CA VAL A 20 -12.90 -6.34 11.92
C VAL A 20 -11.94 -6.68 10.78
N ALA A 21 -11.15 -7.76 10.92
CA ALA A 21 -10.25 -8.25 9.88
C ALA A 21 -11.01 -8.56 8.58
N GLY A 22 -12.11 -9.31 8.67
CA GLY A 22 -12.94 -9.66 7.52
C GLY A 22 -13.54 -8.44 6.83
N LYS A 23 -14.08 -7.48 7.60
CA LYS A 23 -14.59 -6.21 7.04
C LYS A 23 -13.48 -5.43 6.34
N ALA A 24 -12.28 -5.36 6.92
CA ALA A 24 -11.14 -4.68 6.32
C ALA A 24 -10.71 -5.37 5.02
N MET A 25 -10.60 -6.70 4.98
CA MET A 25 -10.23 -7.44 3.77
C MET A 25 -11.25 -7.29 2.64
N ILE A 26 -12.55 -7.32 2.95
CA ILE A 26 -13.60 -7.05 1.96
C ILE A 26 -13.47 -5.62 1.44
N TYR A 27 -13.28 -4.64 2.34
CA TYR A 27 -13.05 -3.25 1.95
C TYR A 27 -11.84 -3.15 1.02
N PHE A 28 -10.69 -3.72 1.38
CA PHE A 28 -9.48 -3.67 0.56
C PHE A 28 -9.67 -4.30 -0.81
N LEU A 29 -10.33 -5.47 -0.87
CA LEU A 29 -10.63 -6.12 -2.13
C LEU A 29 -11.49 -5.24 -3.03
N VAL A 30 -12.56 -4.67 -2.50
CA VAL A 30 -13.49 -3.82 -3.26
C VAL A 30 -12.82 -2.55 -3.76
N PHE A 31 -12.09 -1.83 -2.89
CA PHE A 31 -11.50 -0.54 -3.28
C PHE A 31 -10.31 -0.71 -4.22
N SER A 32 -9.51 -1.76 -4.06
CA SER A 32 -8.45 -2.07 -5.02
C SER A 32 -8.99 -2.51 -6.38
N THR A 33 -10.06 -3.30 -6.44
CA THR A 33 -10.74 -3.59 -7.72
C THR A 33 -11.35 -2.32 -8.32
N LEU A 34 -11.96 -1.46 -7.51
CA LEU A 34 -12.49 -0.18 -7.99
C LEU A 34 -11.38 0.72 -8.54
N ALA A 35 -10.22 0.77 -7.88
CA ALA A 35 -9.04 1.52 -8.33
C ALA A 35 -8.55 1.04 -9.70
N LEU A 36 -8.47 -0.27 -9.92
CA LEU A 36 -8.18 -0.89 -11.22
C LEU A 36 -9.19 -0.48 -12.30
N VAL A 37 -10.48 -0.55 -11.99
CA VAL A 37 -11.55 -0.18 -12.93
C VAL A 37 -11.50 1.31 -13.27
N VAL A 38 -11.27 2.19 -12.27
CA VAL A 38 -11.11 3.63 -12.52
C VAL A 38 -9.89 3.89 -13.41
N GLY A 39 -8.75 3.24 -13.13
CA GLY A 39 -7.56 3.34 -13.98
C GLY A 39 -7.84 2.89 -15.42
N LEU A 40 -8.61 1.81 -15.59
CA LEU A 40 -8.99 1.29 -16.92
C LEU A 40 -9.86 2.29 -17.69
N VAL A 41 -10.90 2.80 -17.04
CA VAL A 41 -11.82 3.76 -17.64
C VAL A 41 -11.06 5.03 -18.05
N VAL A 42 -10.26 5.60 -17.15
CA VAL A 42 -9.52 6.83 -17.45
C VAL A 42 -8.51 6.60 -18.57
N SER A 43 -7.80 5.47 -18.58
CA SER A 43 -6.83 5.18 -19.63
C SER A 43 -7.47 5.05 -21.02
N ASN A 44 -8.65 4.43 -21.12
CA ASN A 44 -9.38 4.30 -22.37
C ASN A 44 -9.98 5.64 -22.87
N VAL A 45 -10.30 6.55 -21.94
CA VAL A 45 -10.87 7.88 -22.27
C VAL A 45 -9.79 8.88 -22.65
N VAL A 46 -8.73 8.99 -21.84
CA VAL A 46 -7.66 9.98 -22.02
C VAL A 46 -6.64 9.52 -23.06
N GLN A 47 -6.45 8.21 -23.17
CA GLN A 47 -5.50 7.56 -24.09
C GLN A 47 -4.10 8.19 -24.02
N PRO A 48 -3.47 8.20 -22.83
CA PRO A 48 -2.21 8.92 -22.62
C PRO A 48 -1.05 8.39 -23.48
N GLY A 49 -1.16 7.19 -24.05
CA GLY A 49 -0.14 6.62 -24.93
C GLY A 49 -0.40 6.79 -26.43
N ALA A 50 -1.57 7.30 -26.84
CA ALA A 50 -1.93 7.38 -28.24
C ALA A 50 -1.04 8.37 -29.02
N GLY A 51 -0.71 8.03 -30.27
CA GLY A 51 0.05 8.89 -31.19
C GLY A 51 1.57 8.83 -31.03
N MET A 52 2.10 7.99 -30.14
CA MET A 52 3.56 7.80 -30.03
C MET A 52 4.14 6.85 -31.08
N HIS A 53 3.35 5.89 -31.58
CA HIS A 53 3.74 4.95 -32.65
C HIS A 53 5.12 4.33 -32.45
N ILE A 54 5.41 3.89 -31.22
CA ILE A 54 6.69 3.31 -30.84
C ILE A 54 6.78 1.92 -31.44
N ASN A 55 7.78 1.70 -32.30
CA ASN A 55 8.04 0.38 -32.86
C ASN A 55 8.55 -0.58 -31.76
N PRO A 56 7.80 -1.66 -31.42
CA PRO A 56 8.21 -2.60 -30.37
C PRO A 56 9.56 -3.26 -30.66
N ALA A 57 9.94 -3.42 -31.93
CA ALA A 57 11.21 -4.03 -32.32
C ALA A 57 12.43 -3.18 -31.96
N THR A 58 12.24 -1.90 -31.64
CA THR A 58 13.30 -1.00 -31.17
C THR A 58 13.48 -1.02 -29.65
N LEU A 59 12.57 -1.69 -28.93
CA LEU A 59 12.63 -1.85 -27.48
C LEU A 59 13.55 -3.02 -27.12
N ASP A 60 14.37 -2.82 -26.08
CA ASP A 60 15.28 -3.83 -25.57
C ASP A 60 14.53 -4.86 -24.71
N ALA A 61 14.04 -5.92 -25.35
CA ALA A 61 13.31 -7.01 -24.69
C ALA A 61 14.15 -7.76 -23.64
N THR A 62 15.49 -7.70 -23.70
CA THR A 62 16.35 -8.38 -22.71
C THR A 62 16.21 -7.78 -21.32
N LYS A 63 15.83 -6.49 -21.22
CA LYS A 63 15.55 -5.82 -19.94
C LYS A 63 14.22 -6.23 -19.31
N VAL A 64 13.31 -6.83 -20.08
CA VAL A 64 12.00 -7.28 -19.62
C VAL A 64 11.98 -8.80 -19.39
N ALA A 65 12.82 -9.56 -20.10
CA ALA A 65 12.90 -11.01 -20.01
C ALA A 65 13.09 -11.53 -18.57
N THR A 66 13.95 -10.90 -17.78
CA THR A 66 14.16 -11.28 -16.37
C THR A 66 12.92 -11.06 -15.49
N TYR A 67 12.06 -10.09 -15.83
CA TYR A 67 10.81 -9.87 -15.11
C TYR A 67 9.73 -10.86 -15.54
N ALA A 68 9.71 -11.24 -16.83
CA ALA A 68 8.80 -12.27 -17.35
C ALA A 68 9.11 -13.66 -16.75
N GLU A 69 10.39 -14.01 -16.59
CA GLU A 69 10.80 -15.26 -15.92
C GLU A 69 10.39 -15.25 -14.44
N LYS A 70 10.66 -14.16 -13.70
CA LYS A 70 10.24 -14.04 -12.28
C LYS A 70 8.72 -14.07 -12.09
N ALA A 71 7.96 -13.54 -13.05
CA ALA A 71 6.50 -13.59 -13.02
C ALA A 71 5.98 -15.04 -13.12
N HIS A 72 6.68 -15.91 -13.85
CA HIS A 72 6.36 -17.33 -13.96
C HIS A 72 6.56 -18.10 -12.64
N ASP A 73 7.54 -17.71 -11.83
CA ASP A 73 7.80 -18.31 -10.51
C ASP A 73 6.83 -17.82 -9.43
N THR A 74 6.16 -16.69 -9.66
CA THR A 74 5.25 -16.07 -8.70
C THR A 74 3.84 -16.64 -8.86
N ASN A 75 3.61 -17.79 -8.22
CA ASN A 75 2.27 -18.39 -8.16
C ASN A 75 1.59 -18.12 -6.80
N ILE A 76 0.27 -18.26 -6.76
CA ILE A 76 -0.54 -18.01 -5.55
C ILE A 76 -0.05 -18.84 -4.36
N VAL A 77 0.40 -20.07 -4.62
CA VAL A 77 0.92 -20.97 -3.57
C VAL A 77 2.22 -20.41 -2.99
N GLY A 78 3.14 -19.95 -3.84
CA GLY A 78 4.40 -19.32 -3.43
C GLY A 78 4.18 -18.07 -2.59
N PHE A 79 3.23 -17.22 -3.00
CA PHE A 79 2.82 -16.07 -2.20
C PHE A 79 2.28 -16.48 -0.83
N LEU A 80 1.32 -17.42 -0.78
CA LEU A 80 0.75 -17.89 0.48
C LEU A 80 1.78 -18.56 1.40
N MET A 81 2.74 -19.29 0.82
CA MET A 81 3.85 -19.88 1.58
C MET A 81 4.80 -18.81 2.11
N ASN A 82 5.05 -17.73 1.36
CA ASN A 82 5.92 -16.63 1.80
C ASN A 82 5.33 -15.82 2.98
N VAL A 83 4.01 -15.86 3.19
CA VAL A 83 3.38 -15.28 4.39
C VAL A 83 3.89 -15.96 5.67
N ILE A 84 4.26 -17.24 5.60
CA ILE A 84 4.75 -18.02 6.73
C ILE A 84 6.27 -17.83 6.81
N PRO A 85 6.81 -17.17 7.85
CA PRO A 85 8.25 -16.99 7.97
C PRO A 85 8.97 -18.31 8.27
N ASP A 86 10.06 -18.57 7.56
CA ASP A 86 10.98 -19.68 7.89
C ASP A 86 11.54 -19.56 9.31
N THR A 87 11.84 -18.32 9.72
CA THR A 87 12.30 -17.98 11.07
C THR A 87 11.73 -16.63 11.50
N ILE A 88 11.33 -16.53 12.77
CA ILE A 88 10.79 -15.28 13.33
C ILE A 88 11.82 -14.16 13.22
N THR A 89 13.06 -14.42 13.62
CA THR A 89 14.14 -13.43 13.56
C THR A 89 14.44 -13.00 12.13
N GLY A 90 14.37 -13.92 11.16
CA GLY A 90 14.55 -13.63 9.74
C GLY A 90 13.52 -12.64 9.21
N ALA A 91 12.25 -12.77 9.60
CA ALA A 91 11.19 -11.84 9.19
C ALA A 91 11.50 -10.40 9.64
N PHE A 92 11.92 -10.22 10.90
CA PHE A 92 12.31 -8.91 11.42
C PHE A 92 13.61 -8.38 10.81
N ALA A 93 14.59 -9.25 10.57
CA ALA A 93 15.90 -8.87 10.02
C ALA A 93 15.81 -8.45 8.55
N LYS A 94 14.98 -9.15 7.76
CA LYS A 94 14.75 -8.84 6.34
C LYS A 94 13.73 -7.72 6.13
N GLY A 95 12.98 -7.36 7.18
CA GLY A 95 11.93 -6.33 7.11
C GLY A 95 10.67 -6.79 6.38
N ASP A 96 10.39 -8.10 6.35
CA ASP A 96 9.17 -8.61 5.71
C ASP A 96 7.94 -8.30 6.57
N ILE A 97 7.20 -7.27 6.17
CA ILE A 97 6.05 -6.76 6.91
C ILE A 97 4.93 -7.80 6.99
N LEU A 98 4.73 -8.59 5.93
CA LEU A 98 3.64 -9.56 5.87
C LEU A 98 3.90 -10.74 6.81
N GLN A 99 5.13 -11.25 6.81
CA GLN A 99 5.58 -12.27 7.75
C GLN A 99 5.51 -11.78 9.20
N VAL A 100 5.99 -10.55 9.46
CA VAL A 100 5.91 -9.93 10.79
C VAL A 100 4.44 -9.78 11.21
N LEU A 101 3.55 -9.36 10.31
CA LEU A 101 2.12 -9.24 10.58
C LEU A 101 1.50 -10.59 10.92
N PHE A 102 1.75 -11.63 10.12
CA PHE A 102 1.24 -12.98 10.36
C PHE A 102 1.64 -13.50 11.74
N PHE A 103 2.93 -13.42 12.07
CA PHE A 103 3.43 -13.79 13.39
C PHE A 103 2.79 -12.94 14.51
N SER A 104 2.65 -11.63 14.30
CA SER A 104 2.04 -10.73 15.29
C SER A 104 0.60 -11.10 15.62
N VAL A 105 -0.17 -11.53 14.61
CA VAL A 105 -1.57 -11.96 14.77
C VAL A 105 -1.63 -13.24 15.59
N LEU A 106 -0.88 -14.28 15.20
CA LEU A 106 -0.84 -15.55 15.93
C LEU A 106 -0.37 -15.38 17.36
N PHE A 107 0.68 -14.60 17.57
CA PHE A 107 1.21 -14.32 18.90
C PHE A 107 0.23 -13.54 19.77
N GLY A 108 -0.46 -12.55 19.20
CA GLY A 108 -1.52 -11.81 19.90
C GLY A 108 -2.69 -12.70 20.31
N VAL A 109 -3.13 -13.60 19.42
CA VAL A 109 -4.19 -14.60 19.72
C VAL A 109 -3.73 -15.54 20.82
N ALA A 110 -2.50 -16.06 20.76
CA ALA A 110 -1.94 -16.92 21.80
C ALA A 110 -1.92 -16.22 23.16
N LEU A 111 -1.47 -14.96 23.22
CA LEU A 111 -1.51 -14.16 24.46
C LEU A 111 -2.93 -13.99 25.02
N ALA A 112 -3.92 -13.73 24.15
CA ALA A 112 -5.31 -13.64 24.56
C ALA A 112 -5.84 -14.96 25.15
N MET A 113 -5.47 -16.10 24.54
CA MET A 113 -5.89 -17.43 24.98
C MET A 113 -5.24 -17.87 26.30
N VAL A 114 -4.02 -17.42 26.59
CA VAL A 114 -3.31 -17.72 27.86
C VAL A 114 -3.96 -17.00 29.05
N GLY A 115 -4.69 -15.91 28.82
CA GLY A 115 -5.40 -15.16 29.87
C GLY A 115 -4.44 -14.45 30.83
N ASP A 116 -4.75 -14.46 32.13
CA ASP A 116 -4.02 -13.69 33.15
C ASP A 116 -2.52 -14.00 33.23
N ARG A 117 -2.11 -15.23 32.89
CA ARG A 117 -0.68 -15.62 32.84
C ARG A 117 0.10 -14.88 31.75
N GLY A 118 -0.56 -14.43 30.69
CA GLY A 118 0.04 -13.68 29.59
C GLY A 118 0.16 -12.18 29.88
N ARG A 119 -0.53 -11.70 30.92
CA ARG A 119 -0.64 -10.26 31.25
C ARG A 119 0.69 -9.56 31.44
N PRO A 120 1.70 -10.11 32.15
CA PRO A 120 3.01 -9.46 32.26
C PRO A 120 3.70 -9.23 30.92
N VAL A 121 3.51 -10.14 29.96
CA VAL A 121 4.07 -10.01 28.61
C VAL A 121 3.34 -8.93 27.83
N VAL A 122 2.00 -8.90 27.91
CA VAL A 122 1.19 -7.84 27.27
C VAL A 122 1.59 -6.47 27.80
N ASP A 123 1.68 -6.32 29.12
CA ASP A 123 2.03 -5.05 29.78
C ASP A 123 3.44 -4.58 29.39
N PHE A 124 4.41 -5.50 29.33
CA PHE A 124 5.77 -5.21 28.85
C PHE A 124 5.77 -4.71 27.41
N LEU A 125 5.07 -5.41 26.50
CA LEU A 125 5.01 -5.03 25.08
C LEU A 125 4.27 -3.69 24.88
N GLN A 126 3.26 -3.42 25.69
CA GLN A 126 2.57 -2.13 25.68
C GLN A 126 3.49 -1.01 26.16
N ALA A 127 4.22 -1.21 27.25
CA ALA A 127 5.20 -0.26 27.75
C ALA A 127 6.30 0.03 26.72
N LEU A 128 6.73 -0.98 25.97
CA LEU A 128 7.71 -0.86 24.89
C LEU A 128 7.20 -0.08 23.67
N THR A 129 5.88 0.02 23.47
CA THR A 129 5.31 0.78 22.34
C THR A 129 5.59 2.28 22.48
N THR A 130 5.55 2.82 23.70
CA THR A 130 5.77 4.24 23.99
C THR A 130 7.14 4.76 23.54
N PRO A 131 8.28 4.15 23.92
CA PRO A 131 9.59 4.60 23.46
C PRO A 131 9.76 4.43 21.94
N ILE A 132 9.16 3.42 21.32
CA ILE A 132 9.18 3.24 19.85
C ILE A 132 8.44 4.40 19.16
N PHE A 133 7.25 4.78 19.62
CA PHE A 133 6.54 5.95 19.08
C PHE A 133 7.30 7.26 19.34
N ARG A 134 8.05 7.36 20.44
CA ARG A 134 8.93 8.51 20.68
C ARG A 134 10.09 8.55 19.69
N LEU A 135 10.70 7.41 19.38
CA LEU A 135 11.75 7.27 18.37
C LEU A 135 11.23 7.69 17.00
N VAL A 136 10.05 7.22 16.61
CA VAL A 136 9.38 7.63 15.37
C VAL A 136 9.20 9.16 15.33
N ALA A 137 8.73 9.78 16.42
CA ALA A 137 8.56 11.22 16.47
C ALA A 137 9.88 12.00 16.31
N ILE A 138 11.03 11.43 16.71
CA ILE A 138 12.35 12.01 16.47
C ILE A 138 12.68 11.93 14.97
N LEU A 139 12.49 10.77 14.35
CA LEU A 139 12.76 10.58 12.92
C LEU A 139 11.89 11.50 12.04
N MET A 140 10.64 11.75 12.44
CA MET A 140 9.74 12.67 11.72
C MET A 140 10.25 14.11 11.70
N LYS A 141 11.12 14.53 12.62
CA LYS A 141 11.77 15.86 12.54
C LYS A 141 12.78 15.95 11.40
N ALA A 142 13.40 14.83 11.04
CA ALA A 142 14.35 14.74 9.92
C ALA A 142 13.67 14.44 8.58
N ALA A 143 12.40 14.01 8.60
CA ALA A 143 11.61 13.68 7.41
C ALA A 143 11.65 14.75 6.30
N PRO A 144 11.54 16.08 6.59
CA PRO A 144 11.57 17.10 5.55
C PRO A 144 12.90 17.14 4.78
N ILE A 145 14.01 16.90 5.47
CA ILE A 145 15.36 16.88 4.87
C ILE A 145 15.49 15.66 3.96
N GLY A 146 15.03 14.49 4.42
CA GLY A 146 14.99 13.27 3.61
C GLY A 146 14.13 13.42 2.36
N ALA A 147 12.93 14.00 2.51
CA ALA A 147 12.03 14.28 1.39
C ALA A 147 12.65 15.23 0.37
N PHE A 148 13.32 16.29 0.83
CA PHE A 148 14.06 17.20 -0.05
C PHE A 148 15.17 16.49 -0.83
N GLY A 149 16.02 15.71 -0.15
CA GLY A 149 17.12 15.00 -0.78
C GLY A 149 16.64 13.98 -1.82
N ALA A 150 15.58 13.25 -1.52
CA ALA A 150 15.01 12.26 -2.43
C ALA A 150 14.33 12.91 -3.65
N MET A 151 13.61 14.03 -3.47
CA MET A 151 13.08 14.80 -4.62
C MET A 151 14.21 15.37 -5.48
N ALA A 152 15.26 15.93 -4.87
CA ALA A 152 16.42 16.45 -5.58
C ALA A 152 17.15 15.35 -6.39
N PHE A 153 17.33 14.16 -5.82
CA PHE A 153 17.92 13.02 -6.51
C PHE A 153 17.09 12.58 -7.72
N THR A 154 15.78 12.44 -7.54
CA THR A 154 14.88 12.02 -8.63
C THR A 154 14.94 13.02 -9.79
N ILE A 155 14.86 14.32 -9.51
CA ILE A 155 14.97 15.36 -10.56
C ILE A 155 16.36 15.35 -11.20
N GLY A 156 17.42 15.23 -10.39
CA GLY A 156 18.81 15.26 -10.88
C GLY A 156 19.20 14.04 -11.72
N LYS A 157 18.71 12.84 -11.37
CA LYS A 157 19.04 11.59 -12.07
C LYS A 157 18.24 11.40 -13.35
N TYR A 158 16.95 11.70 -13.32
CA TYR A 158 16.06 11.41 -14.45
C TYR A 158 15.88 12.62 -15.39
N GLY A 159 16.18 13.84 -14.91
CA GLY A 159 16.13 15.07 -15.70
C GLY A 159 14.70 15.49 -16.08
N ILE A 160 14.54 16.76 -16.49
CA ILE A 160 13.23 17.31 -16.89
C ILE A 160 12.81 16.82 -18.29
N GLY A 161 13.77 16.43 -19.14
CA GLY A 161 13.51 16.05 -20.54
C GLY A 161 12.79 14.71 -20.71
N SER A 162 13.05 13.72 -19.86
CA SER A 162 12.35 12.42 -19.87
C SER A 162 10.91 12.54 -19.37
N ILE A 163 10.64 13.54 -18.52
CA ILE A 163 9.31 13.87 -18.02
C ILE A 163 8.40 14.35 -19.14
N ALA A 164 8.90 15.02 -20.19
CA ALA A 164 8.07 15.55 -21.27
C ALA A 164 7.30 14.46 -22.03
N ASN A 165 7.96 13.34 -22.36
CA ASN A 165 7.32 12.22 -23.07
C ASN A 165 6.38 11.40 -22.17
N LEU A 166 6.61 11.41 -20.85
CA LEU A 166 5.74 10.75 -19.87
C LEU A 166 4.76 11.73 -19.20
N ALA A 167 4.78 13.01 -19.56
CA ALA A 167 4.04 14.05 -18.84
C ALA A 167 2.54 13.77 -18.89
N MET A 168 2.05 13.28 -20.03
CA MET A 168 0.66 12.91 -20.19
C MET A 168 0.27 11.72 -19.31
N LEU A 169 1.11 10.68 -19.23
CA LEU A 169 0.89 9.54 -18.33
C LEU A 169 0.91 9.97 -16.86
N ILE A 170 1.94 10.73 -16.47
CA ILE A 170 2.12 11.22 -15.09
C ILE A 170 0.96 12.13 -14.69
N GLY A 171 0.59 13.07 -15.56
CA GLY A 171 -0.54 13.98 -15.34
C GLY A 171 -1.87 13.22 -15.22
N THR A 172 -2.10 12.24 -16.09
CA THR A 172 -3.28 11.38 -16.03
C THR A 172 -3.32 10.58 -14.73
N PHE A 173 -2.19 10.02 -14.31
CA PHE A 173 -2.08 9.29 -13.04
C PHE A 173 -2.40 10.19 -11.84
N TYR A 174 -1.77 11.36 -11.73
CA TYR A 174 -2.02 12.27 -10.61
C TYR A 174 -3.46 12.79 -10.58
N LEU A 175 -4.03 13.13 -11.75
CA LEU A 175 -5.42 13.55 -11.84
C LEU A 175 -6.37 12.41 -11.43
N THR A 176 -6.12 11.19 -11.90
CA THR A 176 -6.92 10.01 -11.55
C THR A 176 -6.85 9.70 -10.06
N ALA A 177 -5.64 9.72 -9.48
CA ALA A 177 -5.43 9.52 -8.05
C ALA A 177 -6.13 10.61 -7.23
N LEU A 178 -6.05 11.88 -7.65
CA LEU A 178 -6.73 12.99 -7.00
C LEU A 178 -8.26 12.82 -7.04
N LEU A 179 -8.81 12.46 -8.19
CA LEU A 179 -10.24 12.18 -8.34
C LEU A 179 -10.67 10.98 -7.49
N PHE A 180 -9.87 9.91 -7.46
CA PHE A 180 -10.16 8.75 -6.62
C PHE A 180 -10.19 9.13 -5.14
N VAL A 181 -9.20 9.90 -4.66
CA VAL A 181 -9.18 10.35 -3.26
C VAL A 181 -10.34 11.29 -2.94
N LEU A 182 -10.62 12.29 -3.79
CA LEU A 182 -11.63 13.30 -3.50
C LEU A 182 -13.06 12.81 -3.72
N VAL A 183 -13.30 11.96 -4.72
CA VAL A 183 -14.63 11.49 -5.09
C VAL A 183 -14.93 10.15 -4.41
N VAL A 184 -14.11 9.13 -4.65
CA VAL A 184 -14.38 7.77 -4.15
C VAL A 184 -14.15 7.72 -2.63
N LEU A 185 -12.94 8.06 -2.16
CA LEU A 185 -12.67 8.07 -0.72
C LEU A 185 -13.41 9.23 -0.01
N GLY A 186 -13.65 10.34 -0.70
CA GLY A 186 -14.47 11.43 -0.20
C GLY A 186 -15.93 11.05 0.05
N ALA A 187 -16.54 10.27 -0.85
CA ALA A 187 -17.89 9.73 -0.65
C ALA A 187 -17.94 8.78 0.55
N VAL A 188 -16.93 7.91 0.71
CA VAL A 188 -16.81 7.01 1.87
C VAL A 188 -16.66 7.81 3.16
N ALA A 189 -15.78 8.80 3.18
CA ALA A 189 -15.56 9.67 4.34
C ALA A 189 -16.88 10.36 4.74
N ARG A 190 -17.59 10.93 3.76
CA ARG A 190 -18.87 11.60 3.99
C ARG A 190 -19.96 10.65 4.49
N TYR A 191 -20.04 9.43 3.94
CA TYR A 191 -20.95 8.39 4.43
C TYR A 191 -20.67 8.01 5.89
N ASN A 192 -19.40 8.02 6.30
CA ASN A 192 -18.98 7.75 7.69
C ASN A 192 -18.95 9.01 8.58
N GLY A 193 -19.45 10.15 8.09
CA GLY A 193 -19.64 11.36 8.90
C GLY A 193 -18.40 12.25 9.09
N PHE A 194 -17.33 12.08 8.30
CA PHE A 194 -16.14 12.93 8.37
C PHE A 194 -15.71 13.47 7.01
N SER A 195 -14.85 14.51 7.02
CA SER A 195 -14.34 15.14 5.81
C SER A 195 -13.00 14.53 5.38
N ILE A 196 -12.92 14.09 4.13
CA ILE A 196 -11.65 13.61 3.54
C ILE A 196 -10.59 14.72 3.51
N LEU A 197 -10.98 15.97 3.29
CA LEU A 197 -10.06 17.11 3.27
C LEU A 197 -9.49 17.39 4.67
N ALA A 198 -10.31 17.21 5.71
CA ALA A 198 -9.84 17.31 7.10
C ALA A 198 -8.84 16.19 7.43
N LEU A 199 -9.12 14.96 6.96
CA LEU A 199 -8.21 13.83 7.13
C LEU A 199 -6.87 14.09 6.41
N ILE A 200 -6.89 14.49 5.14
CA ILE A 200 -5.68 14.83 4.37
C ILE A 200 -4.84 15.90 5.09
N ARG A 201 -5.49 16.95 5.61
CA ARG A 201 -4.80 18.01 6.37
C ARG A 201 -4.17 17.47 7.65
N TYR A 202 -4.83 16.53 8.31
CA TYR A 202 -4.34 15.92 9.55
C TYR A 202 -3.11 15.03 9.32
N ILE A 203 -3.09 14.25 8.24
CA ILE A 203 -1.99 13.33 7.88
C ILE A 203 -1.00 13.93 6.86
N LYS A 204 -0.96 15.25 6.72
CA LYS A 204 -0.14 15.94 5.70
C LYS A 204 1.35 15.62 5.79
N GLU A 205 1.86 15.40 7.00
CA GLU A 205 3.29 15.11 7.24
C GLU A 205 3.64 13.72 6.71
N GLU A 206 2.77 12.75 6.93
CA GLU A 206 2.89 11.39 6.41
C GLU A 206 2.81 11.39 4.88
N LEU A 207 1.86 12.11 4.30
CA LEU A 207 1.73 12.23 2.84
C LEU A 207 2.99 12.86 2.20
N LEU A 208 3.54 13.91 2.81
CA LEU A 208 4.78 14.55 2.35
C LEU A 208 6.00 13.63 2.52
N LEU A 209 6.05 12.86 3.60
CA LEU A 209 7.10 11.88 3.81
C LEU A 209 7.06 10.80 2.74
N VAL A 210 5.88 10.21 2.47
CA VAL A 210 5.73 9.19 1.41
C VAL A 210 6.08 9.76 0.04
N LEU A 211 5.63 10.98 -0.28
CA LEU A 211 5.99 11.64 -1.53
C LEU A 211 7.51 11.83 -1.67
N GLY A 212 8.16 12.22 -0.57
CA GLY A 212 9.59 12.41 -0.52
C GLY A 212 10.36 11.10 -0.65
N THR A 213 10.05 10.10 0.19
CA THR A 213 10.80 8.85 0.26
C THR A 213 10.40 7.82 -0.80
N SER A 214 9.28 8.04 -1.49
CA SER A 214 8.63 7.05 -2.35
C SER A 214 8.32 5.73 -1.63
N SER A 215 8.21 5.74 -0.29
CA SER A 215 7.93 4.56 0.53
C SER A 215 6.83 4.84 1.54
N SER A 216 5.75 4.06 1.43
CA SER A 216 4.62 4.08 2.37
C SER A 216 4.98 3.50 3.74
N GLU A 217 6.03 2.66 3.84
CA GLU A 217 6.51 2.06 5.09
C GLU A 217 7.04 3.11 6.06
N ALA A 218 7.74 4.10 5.51
CA ALA A 218 8.35 5.17 6.29
C ALA A 218 7.32 5.98 7.10
N ALA A 219 6.09 6.10 6.56
CA ALA A 219 5.01 6.84 7.18
C ALA A 219 4.11 6.00 8.10
N LEU A 220 4.20 4.66 8.01
CA LEU A 220 3.31 3.75 8.72
C LEU A 220 3.26 4.01 10.24
N PRO A 221 4.39 4.16 10.95
CA PRO A 221 4.35 4.36 12.40
C PRO A 221 3.74 5.73 12.79
N GLY A 222 4.01 6.78 12.01
CA GLY A 222 3.44 8.12 12.21
C GLY A 222 1.94 8.13 12.00
N LEU A 223 1.47 7.47 10.93
CA LEU A 223 0.06 7.30 10.63
C LEU A 223 -0.68 6.57 11.76
N MET A 224 -0.14 5.45 12.26
CA MET A 224 -0.75 4.70 13.36
C MET A 224 -0.90 5.57 14.62
N ALA A 225 0.16 6.28 15.01
CA ALA A 225 0.12 7.17 16.16
C ALA A 225 -0.89 8.32 16.01
N LYS A 226 -1.01 8.90 14.81
CA LYS A 226 -2.02 9.93 14.52
C LYS A 226 -3.44 9.38 14.53
N MET A 227 -3.67 8.20 13.98
CA MET A 227 -5.01 7.59 14.01
C MET A 227 -5.45 7.27 15.43
N GLU A 228 -4.57 6.77 16.30
CA GLU A 228 -4.87 6.59 17.73
C GLU A 228 -5.21 7.91 18.42
N ARG A 229 -4.45 8.98 18.15
CA ARG A 229 -4.74 10.33 18.70
C ARG A 229 -6.03 10.95 18.16
N ALA A 230 -6.45 10.56 16.96
CA ALA A 230 -7.72 10.97 16.38
C ALA A 230 -8.92 10.25 17.03
N GLY A 231 -8.68 9.30 17.94
CA GLY A 231 -9.72 8.56 18.66
C GLY A 231 -10.01 7.17 18.11
N CYS A 232 -9.26 6.70 17.10
CA CYS A 232 -9.42 5.33 16.61
C CYS A 232 -8.95 4.32 17.66
N ASN A 233 -9.73 3.26 17.84
CA ASN A 233 -9.37 2.19 18.77
C ASN A 233 -8.04 1.55 18.36
N ARG A 234 -7.11 1.42 19.32
CA ARG A 234 -5.76 0.86 19.11
C ARG A 234 -5.77 -0.51 18.46
N SER A 235 -6.71 -1.38 18.79
CA SER A 235 -6.84 -2.71 18.18
C SER A 235 -7.25 -2.63 16.71
N VAL A 236 -8.07 -1.65 16.34
CA VAL A 236 -8.46 -1.42 14.94
C VAL A 236 -7.29 -0.82 14.16
N VAL A 237 -6.62 0.21 14.70
CA VAL A 237 -5.44 0.81 14.06
C VAL A 237 -4.32 -0.20 13.89
N GLY A 238 -4.03 -0.95 14.96
CA GLY A 238 -2.99 -1.97 15.00
C GLY A 238 -3.17 -3.06 13.95
N LEU A 239 -4.41 -3.40 13.61
CA LEU A 239 -4.72 -4.43 12.63
C LEU A 239 -4.90 -3.86 11.22
N VAL A 240 -5.81 -2.90 11.06
CA VAL A 240 -6.27 -2.43 9.75
C VAL A 240 -5.20 -1.63 9.02
N VAL A 241 -4.40 -0.80 9.71
CA VAL A 241 -3.41 0.06 9.05
C VAL A 241 -2.23 -0.75 8.48
N PRO A 242 -1.61 -1.70 9.23
CA PRO A 242 -0.56 -2.55 8.66
C PRO A 242 -1.07 -3.53 7.61
N THR A 243 -2.26 -4.12 7.78
CA THR A 243 -2.83 -4.99 6.74
C THR A 243 -3.17 -4.20 5.48
N GLY A 244 -3.70 -2.98 5.62
CA GLY A 244 -4.00 -2.11 4.48
C GLY A 244 -2.75 -1.70 3.71
N TYR A 245 -1.62 -1.49 4.39
CA TYR A 245 -0.33 -1.23 3.73
C TYR A 245 0.03 -2.34 2.72
N SER A 246 -0.16 -3.61 3.08
CA SER A 246 0.18 -4.73 2.21
C SER A 246 -0.91 -5.07 1.18
N PHE A 247 -2.19 -4.92 1.54
CA PHE A 247 -3.30 -5.46 0.75
C PHE A 247 -4.21 -4.43 0.07
N ASN A 248 -4.04 -3.13 0.35
CA ASN A 248 -4.85 -2.03 -0.18
C ASN A 248 -4.00 -1.01 -0.96
N LEU A 249 -3.35 -1.47 -2.02
CA LEU A 249 -2.46 -0.67 -2.86
C LEU A 249 -3.22 0.05 -3.99
N ASP A 250 -4.22 0.87 -3.64
CA ASP A 250 -5.11 1.53 -4.61
C ASP A 250 -4.34 2.42 -5.62
N GLY A 251 -3.36 3.18 -5.14
CA GLY A 251 -2.52 4.01 -6.01
C GLY A 251 -1.68 3.19 -6.99
N THR A 252 -1.10 2.07 -6.52
CA THR A 252 -0.37 1.12 -7.37
C THR A 252 -1.30 0.50 -8.41
N ASN A 253 -2.52 0.15 -8.03
CA ASN A 253 -3.51 -0.42 -8.94
C ASN A 253 -3.90 0.57 -10.05
N ILE A 254 -4.17 1.83 -9.71
CA ILE A 254 -4.41 2.90 -10.71
C ILE A 254 -3.21 3.01 -11.66
N TYR A 255 -1.99 3.03 -11.11
CA TYR A 255 -0.77 3.13 -11.90
C TYR A 255 -0.55 1.92 -12.81
N MET A 256 -0.68 0.68 -12.31
CA MET A 256 -0.48 -0.54 -13.08
C MET A 256 -1.40 -0.60 -14.29
N THR A 257 -2.69 -0.27 -14.09
CA THR A 257 -3.65 -0.24 -15.21
C THR A 257 -3.32 0.88 -16.21
N LEU A 258 -3.04 2.09 -15.73
CA LEU A 258 -2.69 3.21 -16.62
C LEU A 258 -1.41 2.92 -17.41
N ALA A 259 -0.36 2.42 -16.75
CA ALA A 259 0.92 2.13 -17.37
C ALA A 259 0.81 1.01 -18.41
N ALA A 260 0.08 -0.06 -18.11
CA ALA A 260 -0.06 -1.17 -19.05
C ALA A 260 -0.86 -0.78 -20.30
N LEU A 261 -1.96 -0.03 -20.14
CA LEU A 261 -2.72 0.49 -21.28
C LEU A 261 -1.95 1.59 -22.03
N PHE A 262 -1.17 2.41 -21.34
CA PHE A 262 -0.28 3.38 -21.96
C PHE A 262 0.73 2.69 -22.87
N ILE A 263 1.38 1.62 -22.41
CA ILE A 263 2.32 0.86 -23.23
C ILE A 263 1.62 0.32 -24.47
N ALA A 264 0.45 -0.33 -24.30
CA ALA A 264 -0.29 -0.87 -25.43
C ALA A 264 -0.70 0.20 -26.45
N GLN A 265 -1.13 1.38 -25.99
CA GLN A 265 -1.46 2.53 -26.84
C GLN A 265 -0.20 3.07 -27.53
N ALA A 266 0.92 3.15 -26.81
CA ALA A 266 2.19 3.64 -27.32
C ALA A 266 2.76 2.77 -28.45
N THR A 267 2.54 1.46 -28.35
CA THR A 267 3.05 0.45 -29.27
C THR A 267 2.03 0.01 -30.32
N ASP A 268 0.91 0.72 -30.45
CA ASP A 268 -0.22 0.38 -31.33
C ASP A 268 -0.67 -1.09 -31.18
N THR A 269 -0.55 -1.64 -29.97
CA THR A 269 -0.91 -3.02 -29.66
C THR A 269 -2.39 -3.10 -29.32
N PRO A 270 -3.21 -3.77 -30.14
CA PRO A 270 -4.64 -3.85 -29.89
C PRO A 270 -4.90 -4.73 -28.67
N LEU A 271 -5.51 -4.16 -27.64
CA LEU A 271 -6.04 -4.91 -26.49
C LEU A 271 -7.55 -5.02 -26.62
N THR A 272 -8.05 -6.25 -26.75
CA THR A 272 -9.50 -6.49 -26.70
C THR A 272 -10.02 -6.22 -25.29
N PHE A 273 -11.35 -6.09 -25.16
CA PHE A 273 -11.97 -5.95 -23.83
C PHE A 273 -11.67 -7.17 -22.93
N GLY A 274 -11.54 -8.37 -23.50
CA GLY A 274 -11.14 -9.57 -22.77
C GLY A 274 -9.73 -9.48 -22.23
N ASP A 275 -8.78 -8.99 -23.03
CA ASP A 275 -7.38 -8.80 -22.61
C ASP A 275 -7.27 -7.76 -21.49
N GLN A 276 -8.07 -6.68 -21.58
CA GLN A 276 -8.13 -5.66 -20.53
C GLN A 276 -8.67 -6.23 -19.20
N ILE A 277 -9.69 -7.08 -19.23
CA ILE A 277 -10.20 -7.76 -18.02
C ILE A 277 -9.14 -8.72 -17.46
N LEU A 278 -8.49 -9.51 -18.32
CA LEU A 278 -7.42 -10.42 -17.90
C LEU A 278 -6.28 -9.65 -17.22
N LEU A 279 -5.89 -8.51 -17.80
CA LEU A 279 -4.89 -7.60 -17.24
C LEU A 279 -5.30 -7.11 -15.85
N LEU A 280 -6.57 -6.70 -15.65
CA LEU A 280 -7.05 -6.33 -14.33
C LEU A 280 -7.00 -7.49 -13.34
N ALA A 281 -7.36 -8.70 -13.75
CA ALA A 281 -7.31 -9.87 -12.88
C ALA A 281 -5.87 -10.19 -12.43
N VAL A 282 -4.92 -10.14 -13.36
CA VAL A 282 -3.48 -10.33 -13.07
C VAL A 282 -2.94 -9.21 -12.19
N ALA A 283 -3.27 -7.95 -12.49
CA ALA A 283 -2.87 -6.81 -11.67
C ALA A 283 -3.42 -6.90 -10.24
N MET A 284 -4.68 -7.33 -10.09
CA MET A 284 -5.29 -7.52 -8.77
C MET A 284 -4.56 -8.58 -7.95
N LEU A 285 -4.12 -9.66 -8.58
CA LEU A 285 -3.36 -10.72 -7.92
C LEU A 285 -1.94 -10.23 -7.55
N SER A 286 -1.24 -9.61 -8.50
CA SER A 286 0.13 -9.11 -8.32
C SER A 286 0.22 -7.94 -7.34
N SER A 287 -0.85 -7.15 -7.16
CA SER A 287 -0.86 -6.05 -6.19
C SER A 287 -0.92 -6.48 -4.73
N LYS A 288 -1.14 -7.78 -4.46
CA LYS A 288 -1.33 -8.31 -3.10
C LYS A 288 -0.15 -9.11 -2.59
N GLY A 289 0.92 -9.22 -3.38
CA GLY A 289 2.11 -10.00 -3.12
C GLY A 289 3.19 -9.76 -4.14
#